data_AF-A0AA37VXN5-F1
#
_entry.id   AF-A0AA37VXN5-F1
#
_cell.length_a   1.000
_cell.length_b   1.000
_cell.length_c   1.000
_cell.angle_alpha   90.00
_cell.angle_beta   90.00
_cell.angle_gamma   90.00
#
_symmetry.space_group_name_H-M   'P 1'
#
loop_
_entity.id
_entity.type
_entity.pdbx_description
1 polymer ?
#
loop_
_entity_poly.entity_id
_entity_poly.type
_entity_poly.pdbx_seq_one_letter_code
_entity_poly.pdbx_strand_id
1 'polypeptide(L)'
;MIAAALVLPGRPPDRPVVAAGFGKRLKRIDLTIRGGRNTALIGLAAELPAAVLADLLAIDIITATRWAAYAKKDWLDYVATRVADAMQPPAATS
;
A
#
# COMPACT_ATOMS: atom_id res chain seq x y z
N MET A 1 8.07 32.88 13.15
CA MET A 1 7.93 32.43 11.75
C MET A 1 8.65 31.09 11.61
N ILE A 2 7.97 29.96 11.84
CA ILE A 2 8.55 28.62 11.67
C ILE A 2 8.42 28.27 10.19
N ALA A 3 9.53 28.19 9.47
CA ALA A 3 9.53 27.66 8.11
C ALA A 3 9.17 26.17 8.18
N ALA A 4 8.04 25.78 7.58
CA ALA A 4 7.65 24.39 7.43
C ALA A 4 8.59 23.72 6.40
N ALA A 5 9.79 23.36 6.84
CA ALA A 5 10.72 22.60 6.02
C ALA A 5 10.13 21.19 5.82
N LEU A 6 9.67 20.92 4.61
CA LEU A 6 9.11 19.63 4.24
C LEU A 6 10.22 18.56 4.34
N VAL A 7 9.86 17.35 4.76
CA VAL A 7 10.77 16.20 4.96
C VAL A 7 11.68 15.93 3.76
N LEU A 8 11.23 16.28 2.55
CA LEU A 8 12.02 16.21 1.33
C LEU A 8 12.22 17.60 0.72
N PRO A 9 13.38 18.24 0.97
CA PRO A 9 13.66 19.54 0.41
C PRO A 9 13.80 19.48 -1.12
N GLY A 10 13.20 20.46 -1.78
CA GLY A 10 13.39 20.76 -3.19
C GLY A 10 14.73 21.45 -3.45
N ARG A 11 14.96 21.90 -4.70
CA ARG A 11 16.20 22.60 -5.05
C ARG A 11 16.33 23.95 -4.33
N PRO A 12 15.26 24.74 -4.18
CA PRO A 12 15.20 25.73 -3.13
C PRO A 12 14.57 25.08 -1.88
N PRO A 13 15.16 25.28 -0.68
CA PRO A 13 14.80 24.55 0.55
C PRO A 13 13.42 24.93 1.12
N ASP A 14 12.82 26.00 0.60
CA ASP A 14 11.47 26.49 0.89
C ASP A 14 10.37 25.74 0.13
N ARG A 15 10.73 24.90 -0.85
CA ARG A 15 9.75 24.18 -1.68
C ARG A 15 9.87 22.67 -1.58
N PRO A 16 8.76 21.93 -1.71
CA PRO A 16 8.81 20.48 -1.84
C PRO A 16 9.58 20.07 -3.08
N VAL A 17 10.26 18.93 -3.01
CA VAL A 17 10.74 18.25 -4.21
C VAL A 17 9.55 17.90 -5.12
N VAL A 18 9.57 18.40 -6.35
CA VAL A 18 8.55 18.03 -7.35
C VAL A 18 8.71 16.56 -7.75
N ALA A 19 7.60 15.88 -8.05
CA ALA A 19 7.59 14.44 -8.36
C ALA A 19 8.59 14.04 -9.45
N ALA A 20 8.75 14.86 -10.48
CA ALA A 20 9.74 14.64 -11.54
C ALA A 20 11.20 14.74 -11.04
N GLY A 21 11.47 15.67 -10.13
CA GLY A 21 12.78 15.84 -9.50
C GLY A 21 13.11 14.68 -8.56
N PHE A 22 12.13 14.20 -7.81
CA PHE A 22 12.28 13.02 -6.97
C PHE A 22 12.52 11.75 -7.80
N GLY A 23 11.77 11.55 -8.89
CA GLY A 23 12.00 10.43 -9.81
C GLY A 23 13.39 10.45 -10.45
N LYS A 24 13.91 11.63 -10.82
CA LYS A 24 15.30 11.77 -11.28
C LYS A 24 16.31 11.40 -10.21
N ARG A 25 16.06 11.76 -8.94
CA ARG A 25 16.92 11.39 -7.81
C ARG A 25 16.96 9.88 -7.59
N LEU A 26 15.81 9.21 -7.64
CA LEU A 26 15.72 7.76 -7.48
C LEU A 26 16.35 7.00 -8.66
N LYS A 27 16.18 7.49 -9.89
CA LYS A 27 16.85 6.89 -11.06
C LYS A 27 18.38 6.91 -10.97
N ARG A 28 18.97 7.88 -10.26
CA ARG A 28 20.43 7.91 -10.05
C ARG A 28 20.94 6.78 -9.15
N ILE A 29 20.07 6.18 -8.35
CA ILE A 29 20.37 5.00 -7.52
C ILE A 29 19.73 3.73 -8.12
N ASP A 30 19.43 3.77 -9.42
CA ASP A 30 18.79 2.70 -10.21
C ASP A 30 17.39 2.27 -9.70
N LEU A 31 16.76 3.09 -8.86
CA LEU A 31 15.42 2.85 -8.36
C LEU A 31 14.40 3.61 -9.20
N THR A 32 13.43 2.89 -9.78
CA THR A 32 12.28 3.52 -10.41
C THR A 32 11.12 3.60 -9.41
N ILE A 33 10.35 4.71 -9.44
CA ILE A 33 9.19 4.88 -8.55
C ILE A 33 8.20 3.71 -8.70
N ARG A 34 7.94 3.31 -9.95
CA ARG A 34 7.02 2.20 -10.25
C ARG A 34 7.62 0.84 -9.85
N GLY A 35 8.90 0.60 -10.15
CA GLY A 35 9.57 -0.64 -9.77
C GLY A 35 9.60 -0.83 -8.26
N GLY A 36 10.07 0.18 -7.51
CA GLY A 36 10.09 0.14 -6.05
C GLY A 36 8.69 -0.05 -5.44
N ARG A 37 7.69 0.66 -5.96
CA ARG A 37 6.29 0.47 -5.52
C ARG A 37 5.80 -0.95 -5.80
N ASN A 38 6.03 -1.47 -7.00
CA ASN A 38 5.56 -2.80 -7.39
C ASN A 38 6.25 -3.90 -6.59
N THR A 39 7.57 -3.79 -6.36
CA THR A 39 8.32 -4.74 -5.54
C THR A 39 7.85 -4.72 -4.09
N ALA A 40 7.63 -3.53 -3.53
CA ALA A 40 7.07 -3.40 -2.18
C ALA A 40 5.63 -3.97 -2.11
N LEU A 41 4.80 -3.72 -3.13
CA LEU A 41 3.45 -4.27 -3.20
C LEU A 41 3.44 -5.79 -3.30
N ILE A 42 4.34 -6.40 -4.07
CA ILE A 42 4.46 -7.85 -4.17
C ILE A 42 4.95 -8.45 -2.85
N GLY A 43 5.93 -7.82 -2.19
CA GLY A 43 6.40 -8.26 -0.87
C GLY A 43 5.30 -8.18 0.19
N LEU A 44 4.60 -7.04 0.27
CA LEU A 44 3.46 -6.88 1.18
C LEU A 44 2.31 -7.84 0.84
N ALA A 45 2.05 -8.09 -0.44
CA ALA A 45 1.04 -9.03 -0.88
C ALA A 45 1.46 -10.50 -0.71
N ALA A 46 2.72 -10.78 -0.38
CA ALA A 46 3.13 -12.12 0.05
C ALA A 46 2.84 -12.35 1.55
N GLU A 47 2.89 -11.28 2.35
CA GLU A 47 2.76 -11.33 3.81
C GLU A 47 1.37 -10.97 4.33
N LEU A 48 0.58 -10.18 3.59
CA LEU A 48 -0.69 -9.61 4.04
C LEU A 48 -1.87 -9.99 3.14
N PRO A 49 -3.04 -10.34 3.70
CA PRO A 49 -4.28 -10.56 2.94
C PRO A 49 -4.75 -9.29 2.19
N ALA A 50 -5.52 -9.46 1.11
CA ALA A 50 -5.90 -8.35 0.22
C ALA A 50 -6.81 -7.34 0.90
N ALA A 51 -7.65 -7.76 1.85
CA ALA A 51 -8.47 -6.82 2.60
C ALA A 51 -7.61 -5.89 3.46
N VAL A 52 -6.64 -6.46 4.16
CA VAL A 52 -5.68 -5.71 4.96
C VAL A 52 -4.83 -4.81 4.07
N LEU A 53 -4.41 -5.31 2.90
CA LEU A 53 -3.64 -4.54 1.93
C LEU A 53 -4.46 -3.40 1.30
N ALA A 54 -5.76 -3.62 1.06
CA ALA A 54 -6.69 -2.61 0.57
C ALA A 54 -6.90 -1.49 1.60
N ASP A 55 -7.11 -1.85 2.86
CA ASP A 55 -7.32 -0.89 3.95
C ASP A 55 -6.03 -0.11 4.26
N LEU A 56 -4.87 -0.78 4.35
CA LEU A 56 -3.59 -0.15 4.67
C LEU A 56 -3.09 0.80 3.57
N LEU A 57 -3.31 0.44 2.32
CA LEU A 57 -2.82 1.22 1.18
C LEU A 57 -3.91 2.11 0.57
N ALA A 58 -5.11 2.10 1.15
CA ALA A 58 -6.32 2.76 0.64
C ALA A 58 -6.50 2.52 -0.87
N ILE A 59 -6.27 1.27 -1.30
CA ILE A 59 -6.45 0.85 -2.68
C ILE A 59 -7.70 -0.03 -2.79
N ASP A 60 -8.29 -0.02 -3.98
CA ASP A 60 -9.46 -0.85 -4.25
C ASP A 60 -9.18 -2.35 -3.98
N ILE A 61 -10.16 -3.03 -3.38
CA ILE A 61 -10.06 -4.44 -2.98
C ILE A 61 -9.75 -5.37 -4.16
N ILE A 62 -10.21 -5.04 -5.38
CA ILE A 62 -9.91 -5.81 -6.59
C ILE A 62 -8.45 -5.63 -7.00
N THR A 63 -7.93 -4.40 -6.85
CA THR A 63 -6.50 -4.14 -7.08
C THR A 63 -5.64 -4.90 -6.07
N ALA A 64 -6.00 -4.89 -4.79
CA ALA A 64 -5.30 -5.65 -3.76
C ALA A 64 -5.32 -7.16 -4.02
N THR A 65 -6.46 -7.70 -4.46
CA THR A 65 -6.64 -9.11 -4.81
C THR A 65 -5.80 -9.53 -6.04
N ARG A 66 -5.56 -8.61 -6.98
CA ARG A 66 -4.65 -8.87 -8.11
C ARG A 66 -3.19 -8.95 -7.66
N TRP A 67 -2.76 -8.06 -6.78
CA TRP A 67 -1.40 -8.09 -6.20
C TRP A 67 -1.16 -9.35 -5.38
N ALA A 68 -2.14 -9.77 -4.60
CA ALA A 68 -2.17 -11.06 -3.92
C ALA A 68 -1.94 -12.25 -4.86
N ALA A 69 -2.66 -12.26 -5.98
CA ALA A 69 -2.54 -13.31 -6.98
C ALA A 69 -1.16 -13.31 -7.65
N TYR A 70 -0.56 -12.12 -7.84
CA TYR A 70 0.81 -11.99 -8.35
C TYR A 70 1.87 -12.49 -7.35
N ALA A 71 1.63 -12.38 -6.04
CA ALA A 71 2.50 -12.94 -5.01
C ALA A 71 2.40 -14.47 -4.90
N LYS A 72 1.20 -15.05 -5.18
CA LYS A 72 0.85 -16.50 -5.18
C LYS A 72 0.99 -17.16 -3.79
N LYS A 73 0.20 -18.14 -3.34
CA LYS A 73 -1.24 -18.45 -3.37
C LYS A 73 -1.40 -19.37 -2.15
N ASP A 74 -1.90 -18.86 -1.02
CA ASP A 74 -2.61 -19.66 0.00
C ASP A 74 -3.29 -18.76 1.01
N TRP A 75 -4.39 -18.16 0.56
CA TRP A 75 -5.22 -17.23 1.33
C TRP A 75 -6.61 -17.80 1.60
N LEU A 76 -6.74 -19.13 1.53
CA LEU A 76 -7.98 -19.85 1.85
C LEU A 76 -8.45 -19.55 3.29
N ASP A 77 -7.54 -19.09 4.15
CA ASP A 77 -7.82 -18.65 5.51
C ASP A 77 -8.62 -17.33 5.60
N TYR A 78 -8.33 -16.36 4.71
CA TYR A 78 -9.14 -15.13 4.65
C TYR A 78 -10.60 -15.44 4.27
N VAL A 79 -10.80 -16.47 3.45
CA VAL A 79 -12.13 -16.98 3.06
C VAL A 79 -12.84 -17.62 4.25
N ALA A 80 -12.13 -18.33 5.12
CA ALA A 80 -12.73 -18.90 6.33
C ALA A 80 -13.15 -17.82 7.35
N THR A 81 -12.30 -16.81 7.58
CA THR A 81 -12.61 -15.72 8.52
C THR A 81 -13.79 -14.86 8.08
N ARG A 82 -13.93 -14.55 6.78
CA ARG A 82 -15.09 -13.80 6.27
C ARG A 82 -16.40 -14.59 6.30
N VAL A 83 -16.32 -15.91 6.21
CA VAL A 83 -17.50 -16.78 6.37
C VAL A 83 -17.95 -16.83 7.84
N ALA A 84 -17.02 -16.85 8.79
CA ALA A 84 -17.37 -16.80 10.21
C ALA A 84 -18.02 -15.46 10.64
N ASP A 85 -17.51 -14.33 10.12
CA ASP A 85 -18.03 -12.99 10.41
C ASP A 85 -19.47 -12.78 9.87
N ALA A 86 -19.78 -13.37 8.71
CA ALA A 86 -21.11 -13.33 8.11
C ALA A 86 -22.14 -14.24 8.80
N MET A 87 -21.69 -15.23 9.58
CA MET A 87 -22.54 -16.19 10.29
C MET A 87 -22.86 -15.75 11.73
N GLN A 88 -22.36 -14.61 12.19
CA GLN A 88 -22.74 -13.98 13.45
C GLN A 88 -24.09 -13.25 13.25
N PRO A 89 -25.24 -13.72 13.79
CA PRO A 89 -26.47 -12.95 13.77
C PRO A 89 -26.32 -11.66 14.58
N PRO A 90 -27.04 -10.56 14.25
CA PRO A 90 -26.92 -9.32 14.99
C PRO A 90 -27.20 -9.61 16.46
N ALA A 91 -26.20 -9.37 17.32
CA ALA A 91 -26.35 -9.48 18.76
C ALA A 91 -27.56 -8.63 19.14
N ALA A 92 -28.62 -9.31 19.60
CA ALA A 92 -29.85 -8.68 20.03
C ALA A 92 -29.49 -7.66 21.11
N THR A 93 -29.52 -6.38 20.74
CA THR A 93 -29.53 -5.28 21.71
C THR A 93 -30.86 -5.36 22.43
N SER A 94 -30.75 -5.50 23.76
CA SER A 94 -31.83 -5.54 24.74
C SER A 94 -32.78 -4.34 24.66
#